data_AF-A0AA37FCQ8-F1
#
_entry.id   AF-A0AA37FCQ8-F1
#
_cell.length_a   1.000
_cell.length_b   1.000
_cell.length_c   1.000
_cell.angle_alpha   90.00
_cell.angle_beta   90.00
_cell.angle_gamma   90.00
#
_symmetry.space_group_name_H-M   'P 1'
#
loop_
_entity.id
_entity.type
_entity.pdbx_description
1 polymer ?
#
loop_
_entity_poly.entity_id
_entity_poly.type
_entity_poly.pdbx_seq_one_letter_code
_entity_poly.pdbx_strand_id
1 'polypeptide(L)'
;MYCVSQRAEHIWEGVSSATTRSRPIINTRDEPHADAERYRRLHVIVGDSNMSETTMLLKVGATDLVLRMIEAGTVMRDLTLENPIRAIREVSHDTTGRRKVRLASGREASALEVQREYYEKAVDFVDRRGIRTGTVEQVLELWGRTLDAIEEEDLDRVATEIDWVMKYKLLERYRAKHNMTMSHPRVAQIDLAYHDIHRRRGLYYLLEKNGQAARICNDLKIFEGKSVPPQTTRARLRGDFIRRAQEQRRDFTVDWVHLKLNDQAQRTVLCKDPFRSVDDRVEKLIAGM
;
A
#
# COMPACT_ATOMS: atom_id res chain seq x y z
N MET A 1 -8.69 23.68 -3.93
CA MET A 1 -8.15 23.21 -2.64
C MET A 1 -7.19 22.07 -2.95
N TYR A 2 -6.13 21.89 -2.16
CA TYR A 2 -5.28 20.71 -2.26
C TYR A 2 -5.83 19.63 -1.33
N CYS A 3 -5.82 18.36 -1.76
CA CYS A 3 -6.28 17.24 -0.95
C CYS A 3 -5.13 16.25 -0.77
N VAL A 4 -4.98 15.71 0.43
CA VAL A 4 -3.92 14.76 0.78
C VAL A 4 -4.16 13.39 0.13
N SER A 5 -5.43 12.97 -0.03
CA SER A 5 -5.80 11.71 -0.67
C SER A 5 -6.71 11.93 -1.89
N GLN A 6 -6.35 11.28 -3.00
CA GLN A 6 -7.15 11.20 -4.22
C GLN A 6 -8.36 10.27 -4.07
N ARG A 7 -8.26 9.23 -3.22
CA ARG A 7 -9.32 8.25 -3.03
C ARG A 7 -10.46 8.72 -2.14
N ALA A 8 -10.20 9.61 -1.18
CA ALA A 8 -11.15 10.01 -0.15
C ALA A 8 -12.53 10.45 -0.67
N GLU A 9 -12.57 11.25 -1.73
CA GLU A 9 -13.82 11.74 -2.37
C GLU A 9 -14.61 10.64 -3.09
N HIS A 10 -14.00 9.48 -3.28
CA HIS A 10 -14.58 8.36 -4.01
C HIS A 10 -14.96 7.18 -3.12
N ILE A 11 -14.82 7.31 -1.80
CA ILE A 11 -15.26 6.33 -0.82
C ILE A 11 -16.68 6.71 -0.34
N TRP A 12 -17.58 5.74 -0.34
CA TRP A 12 -19.01 5.96 -0.04
C TRP A 12 -19.54 5.10 1.11
N GLU A 13 -18.94 3.93 1.35
CA GLU A 13 -19.35 3.02 2.42
C GLU A 13 -18.18 2.66 3.35
N GLY A 14 -18.46 2.34 4.61
CA GLY A 14 -17.42 1.87 5.54
C GLY A 14 -17.00 0.44 5.21
N VAL A 15 -17.98 -0.44 5.00
CA VAL A 15 -17.79 -1.88 4.77
C VAL A 15 -18.78 -2.35 3.71
N SER A 16 -18.30 -3.08 2.70
CA SER A 16 -19.14 -3.58 1.59
C SER A 16 -18.44 -4.70 0.83
N SER A 17 -19.15 -5.51 0.05
CA SER A 17 -18.54 -6.54 -0.81
C SER A 17 -18.25 -6.04 -2.23
N ALA A 18 -18.88 -4.95 -2.67
CA ALA A 18 -18.69 -4.38 -4.01
C ALA A 18 -17.45 -3.46 -4.09
N THR A 19 -16.77 -3.45 -5.24
CA THR A 19 -15.53 -2.67 -5.45
C THR A 19 -15.73 -1.44 -6.34
N THR A 20 -16.80 -1.40 -7.15
CA THR A 20 -17.01 -0.34 -8.16
C THR A 20 -18.22 0.56 -7.88
N ARG A 21 -19.31 0.03 -7.30
CA ARG A 21 -20.55 0.80 -7.03
C ARG A 21 -20.55 1.47 -5.65
N SER A 22 -20.19 0.76 -4.59
CA SER A 22 -20.21 1.29 -3.21
C SER A 22 -18.84 1.72 -2.67
N ARG A 23 -17.73 1.21 -3.25
CA ARG A 23 -16.33 1.55 -2.89
C ARG A 23 -16.12 1.69 -1.37
N PRO A 24 -16.16 0.57 -0.61
CA PRO A 24 -16.03 0.59 0.84
C PRO A 24 -14.61 0.91 1.32
N ILE A 25 -14.41 1.23 2.60
CA ILE A 25 -13.06 1.26 3.19
C ILE A 25 -12.50 -0.17 3.29
N ILE A 26 -13.28 -1.10 3.85
CA ILE A 26 -12.96 -2.52 3.97
C ILE A 26 -13.87 -3.34 3.06
N ASN A 27 -13.27 -4.13 2.18
CA ASN A 27 -14.00 -5.03 1.31
C ASN A 27 -14.13 -6.42 1.94
N THR A 28 -15.37 -6.93 2.02
CA THR A 28 -15.70 -8.19 2.70
C THR A 28 -15.77 -9.40 1.77
N ARG A 29 -15.20 -9.32 0.56
CA ARG A 29 -15.24 -10.44 -0.38
C ARG A 29 -14.46 -11.64 0.18
N ASP A 30 -15.15 -12.76 0.35
CA ASP A 30 -14.58 -13.98 0.92
C ASP A 30 -13.98 -14.89 -0.15
N GLU A 31 -12.83 -14.46 -0.68
CA GLU A 31 -12.02 -15.23 -1.62
C GLU A 31 -10.58 -15.28 -1.06
N PRO A 32 -10.26 -16.23 -0.17
CA PRO A 32 -8.97 -16.25 0.51
C PRO A 32 -7.81 -16.53 -0.45
N HIS A 33 -8.09 -17.14 -1.61
CA HIS A 33 -7.11 -17.74 -2.50
C HIS A 33 -6.11 -18.60 -1.73
N ALA A 34 -6.54 -19.24 -0.66
CA ALA A 34 -5.75 -20.09 0.20
C ALA A 34 -6.67 -21.15 0.80
N ASP A 35 -6.15 -21.94 1.74
CA ASP A 35 -7.01 -22.78 2.57
C ASP A 35 -7.99 -21.91 3.39
N ALA A 36 -9.29 -22.07 3.12
CA ALA A 36 -10.35 -21.25 3.70
C ALA A 36 -10.61 -21.54 5.19
N GLU A 37 -10.19 -22.72 5.68
CA GLU A 37 -10.28 -23.05 7.12
C GLU A 37 -9.21 -22.35 7.95
N ARG A 38 -8.12 -21.91 7.30
CA ARG A 38 -6.95 -21.34 7.97
C ARG A 38 -6.77 -19.84 7.74
N TYR A 39 -7.12 -19.36 6.56
CA TYR A 39 -6.76 -18.01 6.13
C TYR A 39 -7.96 -17.22 5.63
N ARG A 40 -7.94 -15.92 5.90
CA ARG A 40 -8.83 -14.93 5.29
C ARG A 40 -8.00 -13.93 4.48
N ARG A 41 -8.61 -13.34 3.45
CA ARG A 41 -7.99 -12.24 2.70
C ARG A 41 -8.66 -10.92 3.07
N LEU A 42 -7.96 -10.09 3.83
CA LEU A 42 -8.38 -8.71 4.07
C LEU A 42 -8.11 -7.88 2.82
N HIS A 43 -9.17 -7.32 2.23
CA HIS A 43 -9.07 -6.49 1.03
C HIS A 43 -9.36 -5.02 1.38
N VAL A 44 -8.32 -4.20 1.34
CA VAL A 44 -8.36 -2.77 1.69
C VAL A 44 -8.26 -1.94 0.41
N ILE A 45 -9.18 -1.01 0.20
CA ILE A 45 -9.26 -0.21 -1.04
C ILE A 45 -9.21 1.30 -0.82
N VAL A 46 -8.94 1.73 0.42
CA VAL A 46 -8.89 3.14 0.82
C VAL A 46 -7.59 3.84 0.42
N GLY A 47 -6.50 3.09 0.22
CA GLY A 47 -5.20 3.65 -0.08
C GLY A 47 -5.07 4.19 -1.51
N ASP A 48 -4.34 5.30 -1.64
CA ASP A 48 -3.93 5.85 -2.94
C ASP A 48 -2.84 4.97 -3.59
N SER A 49 -2.69 5.12 -4.91
CA SER A 49 -1.50 4.66 -5.63
C SER A 49 -0.33 5.56 -5.30
N ASN A 50 0.82 4.98 -4.96
CA ASN A 50 2.02 5.71 -4.57
C ASN A 50 3.08 5.63 -5.65
N MET A 51 3.76 6.75 -5.90
CA MET A 51 4.95 6.80 -6.75
C MET A 51 6.19 6.58 -5.90
N SER A 52 6.25 7.22 -4.74
CA SER A 52 7.33 7.10 -3.76
C SER A 52 7.43 5.69 -3.16
N GLU A 53 8.63 5.12 -3.26
CA GLU A 53 8.98 3.82 -2.65
C GLU A 53 8.86 3.87 -1.12
N THR A 54 9.20 5.01 -0.51
CA THR A 54 9.13 5.23 0.95
C THR A 54 7.70 5.45 1.43
N THR A 55 6.86 6.13 0.65
CA THR A 55 5.41 6.21 0.98
C THR A 55 4.77 4.83 0.91
N MET A 56 5.13 4.02 -0.09
CA MET A 56 4.65 2.63 -0.19
C MET A 56 5.12 1.79 1.01
N LEU A 57 6.39 1.95 1.44
CA LEU A 57 6.93 1.30 2.63
C LEU A 57 6.11 1.66 3.88
N LEU A 58 5.88 2.96 4.13
CA LEU A 58 5.13 3.42 5.30
C LEU A 58 3.69 2.89 5.26
N LYS A 59 3.00 3.01 4.11
CA LYS A 59 1.61 2.58 3.94
C LYS A 59 1.43 1.10 4.29
N VAL A 60 2.27 0.23 3.73
CA VAL A 60 2.16 -1.22 3.93
C VAL A 60 2.69 -1.62 5.30
N GLY A 61 3.84 -1.09 5.70
CA GLY A 61 4.51 -1.42 6.96
C GLY A 61 3.72 -1.02 8.19
N ALA A 62 3.19 0.21 8.23
CA ALA A 62 2.35 0.65 9.35
C ALA A 62 1.08 -0.21 9.46
N THR A 63 0.45 -0.54 8.32
CA THR A 63 -0.72 -1.43 8.29
C THR A 63 -0.38 -2.83 8.80
N ASP A 64 0.75 -3.42 8.38
CA ASP A 64 1.23 -4.72 8.87
C ASP A 64 1.42 -4.72 10.39
N LEU A 65 2.03 -3.67 10.96
CA LEU A 65 2.19 -3.54 12.41
C LEU A 65 0.84 -3.47 13.13
N VAL A 66 -0.13 -2.70 12.61
CA VAL A 66 -1.48 -2.63 13.18
C VAL A 66 -2.17 -3.99 13.12
N LEU A 67 -2.06 -4.73 12.03
CA LEU A 67 -2.64 -6.08 11.92
C LEU A 67 -2.01 -7.04 12.94
N ARG A 68 -0.68 -7.02 13.11
CA ARG A 68 0.00 -7.84 14.14
C ARG A 68 -0.44 -7.47 15.56
N MET A 69 -0.67 -6.18 15.83
CA MET A 69 -1.23 -5.74 17.11
C MET A 69 -2.63 -6.29 17.35
N ILE A 70 -3.49 -6.28 16.32
CA ILE A 70 -4.85 -6.84 16.39
C ILE A 70 -4.79 -8.35 16.65
N GLU A 71 -3.98 -9.09 15.89
CA GLU A 71 -3.80 -10.54 16.05
C GLU A 71 -3.23 -10.91 17.43
N ALA A 72 -2.39 -10.06 18.01
CA ALA A 72 -1.84 -10.23 19.34
C ALA A 72 -2.79 -9.84 20.48
N GLY A 73 -3.97 -9.28 20.17
CA GLY A 73 -4.91 -8.79 21.18
C GLY A 73 -4.40 -7.55 21.94
N THR A 74 -3.58 -6.70 21.31
CA THR A 74 -3.09 -5.47 21.93
C THR A 74 -4.27 -4.55 22.28
N VAL A 75 -4.34 -4.14 23.55
CA VAL A 75 -5.40 -3.23 24.03
C VAL A 75 -5.16 -1.81 23.53
N MET A 76 -6.14 -1.33 22.77
CA MET A 76 -6.17 0.00 22.16
C MET A 76 -7.34 0.79 22.74
N ARG A 77 -7.23 2.12 22.76
CA ARG A 77 -8.40 2.98 23.00
C ARG A 77 -9.41 2.77 21.88
N ASP A 78 -10.70 2.84 22.22
CA ASP A 78 -11.74 2.85 21.19
C ASP A 78 -11.73 4.19 20.45
N LEU A 79 -11.25 4.15 19.20
CA LEU A 79 -11.15 5.25 18.26
C LEU A 79 -12.17 5.11 17.11
N THR A 80 -13.25 4.34 17.32
CA THR A 80 -14.30 4.19 16.32
C THR A 80 -14.88 5.55 15.94
N LEU A 81 -14.85 5.86 14.64
CA LEU A 81 -15.39 7.11 14.10
C LEU A 81 -16.93 7.07 14.08
N GLU A 82 -17.60 8.16 14.44
CA GLU A 82 -19.07 8.28 14.38
C GLU A 82 -19.56 8.11 12.94
N ASN A 83 -18.88 8.77 11.99
CA ASN A 83 -19.14 8.65 10.56
C ASN A 83 -17.82 8.58 9.77
N PRO A 84 -17.31 7.37 9.48
CA PRO A 84 -16.05 7.18 8.76
C PRO A 84 -16.01 7.86 7.37
N ILE A 85 -17.15 7.97 6.69
CA ILE A 85 -17.26 8.49 5.31
C ILE A 85 -17.22 10.01 5.27
N ARG A 86 -17.79 10.65 6.28
CA ARG A 86 -17.62 12.08 6.48
C ARG A 86 -16.19 12.38 6.93
N ALA A 87 -15.68 11.63 7.90
CA ALA A 87 -14.36 11.84 8.47
C ALA A 87 -13.24 11.73 7.43
N ILE A 88 -13.27 10.73 6.54
CA ILE A 88 -12.20 10.55 5.52
C ILE A 88 -12.06 11.76 4.58
N ARG A 89 -13.17 12.41 4.20
CA ARG A 89 -13.16 13.61 3.35
C ARG A 89 -12.66 14.83 4.12
N GLU A 90 -13.15 14.99 5.35
CA GLU A 90 -12.73 16.05 6.25
C GLU A 90 -11.22 16.00 6.55
N VAL A 91 -10.66 14.80 6.73
CA VAL A 91 -9.22 14.58 6.93
C VAL A 91 -8.44 14.83 5.63
N SER A 92 -8.93 14.38 4.48
CA SER A 92 -8.23 14.59 3.19
C SER A 92 -8.05 16.08 2.85
N HIS A 93 -8.99 16.92 3.28
CA HIS A 93 -8.96 18.37 3.04
C HIS A 93 -8.08 19.16 4.03
N ASP A 94 -7.57 18.52 5.07
CA ASP A 94 -6.76 19.16 6.11
C ASP A 94 -5.33 18.64 6.11
N THR A 95 -4.42 19.40 5.50
CA THR A 95 -2.98 19.08 5.47
C THR A 95 -2.30 19.18 6.83
N THR A 96 -2.93 19.81 7.83
CA THR A 96 -2.38 19.92 9.19
C THR A 96 -2.75 18.71 10.07
N GLY A 97 -3.77 17.94 9.65
CA GLY A 97 -4.30 16.82 10.44
C GLY A 97 -4.91 17.21 11.79
N ARG A 98 -5.15 18.51 12.04
CA ARG A 98 -5.64 19.06 13.32
C ARG A 98 -7.16 19.13 13.39
N ARG A 99 -7.86 19.07 12.26
CA ARG A 99 -9.32 19.07 12.18
C ARG A 99 -9.88 17.92 13.00
N LYS A 100 -10.75 18.26 13.94
CA LYS A 100 -11.42 17.32 14.82
C LYS A 100 -12.55 16.60 14.08
N VAL A 101 -12.62 15.29 14.27
CA VAL A 101 -13.71 14.42 13.83
C VAL A 101 -14.33 13.72 15.03
N ARG A 102 -15.63 13.44 14.95
CA ARG A 102 -16.38 12.85 16.06
C ARG A 102 -16.19 11.33 16.12
N LEU A 103 -15.97 10.83 17.33
CA LEU A 103 -15.90 9.41 17.64
C LEU A 103 -17.29 8.89 18.06
N ALA A 104 -17.53 7.60 17.90
CA ALA A 104 -18.76 6.93 18.36
C ALA A 104 -18.97 7.06 19.87
N SER A 105 -17.89 7.24 20.64
CA SER A 105 -17.94 7.56 22.08
C SER A 105 -18.46 8.97 22.41
N GLY A 106 -18.75 9.82 21.41
CA GLY A 106 -19.16 11.21 21.59
C GLY A 106 -17.99 12.20 21.78
N ARG A 107 -16.77 11.70 22.03
CA ARG A 107 -15.54 12.48 22.05
C ARG A 107 -15.13 12.93 20.64
N GLU A 108 -14.20 13.87 20.56
CA GLU A 108 -13.59 14.30 19.30
C GLU A 108 -12.08 14.04 19.32
N ALA A 109 -11.53 13.64 18.17
CA ALA A 109 -10.10 13.47 17.97
C ALA A 109 -9.70 13.97 16.58
N SER A 110 -8.49 14.47 16.42
CA SER A 110 -7.93 14.83 15.12
C SER A 110 -7.28 13.62 14.44
N ALA A 111 -7.03 13.70 13.13
CA ALA A 111 -6.31 12.64 12.43
C ALA A 111 -4.89 12.43 12.98
N LEU A 112 -4.23 13.53 13.35
CA LEU A 112 -2.91 13.50 13.97
C LEU A 112 -2.93 12.79 15.33
N GLU A 113 -3.92 13.07 16.19
CA GLU A 113 -4.07 12.41 17.49
C GLU A 113 -4.37 10.91 17.36
N VAL A 114 -5.23 10.55 16.41
CA VAL A 114 -5.53 9.15 16.10
C VAL A 114 -4.25 8.43 15.66
N GLN A 115 -3.48 9.03 14.73
CA GLN A 115 -2.24 8.42 14.25
C GLN A 115 -1.16 8.34 15.33
N ARG A 116 -1.04 9.35 16.21
CA ARG A 116 -0.13 9.33 17.37
C ARG A 116 -0.43 8.15 18.30
N GLU A 117 -1.70 7.91 18.64
CA GLU A 117 -2.09 6.74 19.47
C GLU A 117 -1.68 5.41 18.80
N TYR A 118 -1.95 5.24 17.49
CA TYR A 118 -1.53 4.04 16.77
C TYR A 118 -0.01 3.88 16.71
N TYR A 119 0.72 4.97 16.49
CA TYR A 119 2.17 4.99 16.42
C TYR A 119 2.80 4.59 17.75
N GLU A 120 2.39 5.22 18.86
CA GLU A 120 2.89 4.93 20.21
C GLU A 120 2.65 3.46 20.58
N LYS A 121 1.45 2.94 20.25
CA LYS A 121 1.11 1.53 20.48
C LYS A 121 1.95 0.58 19.64
N ALA A 122 2.23 0.94 18.38
CA ALA A 122 3.08 0.16 17.50
C ALA A 122 4.54 0.14 18.00
N VAL A 123 5.05 1.28 18.47
CA VAL A 123 6.37 1.42 19.11
C VAL A 123 6.48 0.49 20.32
N ASP A 124 5.54 0.60 21.27
CA ASP A 124 5.49 -0.24 22.47
C ASP A 124 5.40 -1.73 22.13
N PHE A 125 4.55 -2.09 21.16
CA PHE A 125 4.36 -3.47 20.72
C PHE A 125 5.65 -4.07 20.14
N VAL A 126 6.32 -3.31 19.28
CA VAL A 126 7.56 -3.72 18.62
C VAL A 126 8.70 -3.89 19.64
N ASP A 127 8.81 -2.96 20.60
CA ASP A 127 9.86 -3.00 21.64
C ASP A 127 9.66 -4.16 22.60
N ARG A 128 8.43 -4.38 23.09
CA ARG A 128 8.13 -5.51 23.99
C ARG A 128 8.37 -6.87 23.35
N ARG A 129 8.24 -6.97 22.02
CA ARG A 129 8.50 -8.21 21.28
C ARG A 129 9.94 -8.34 20.80
N GLY A 130 10.78 -7.32 20.97
CA GLY A 130 12.16 -7.34 20.49
C GLY A 130 12.28 -7.48 18.97
N ILE A 131 11.33 -6.91 18.21
CA ILE A 131 11.28 -7.02 16.74
C ILE A 131 11.65 -5.71 16.03
N ARG A 132 12.21 -4.72 16.75
CA ARG A 132 12.69 -3.45 16.17
C ARG A 132 13.99 -3.68 15.39
N THR A 133 13.87 -4.21 14.17
CA THR A 133 15.02 -4.46 13.30
C THR A 133 14.65 -4.25 11.83
N GLY A 134 15.64 -3.87 11.01
CA GLY A 134 15.50 -3.81 9.55
C GLY A 134 14.31 -2.95 9.11
N THR A 135 13.42 -3.55 8.32
CA THR A 135 12.24 -2.86 7.76
C THR A 135 11.28 -2.33 8.83
N VAL A 136 11.15 -3.00 9.98
CA VAL A 136 10.27 -2.53 11.06
C VAL A 136 10.78 -1.22 11.65
N GLU A 137 12.10 -1.11 11.86
CA GLU A 137 12.73 0.12 12.35
C GLU A 137 12.57 1.27 11.33
N GLN A 138 12.81 0.99 10.04
CA GLN A 138 12.61 1.98 8.97
C GLN A 138 11.17 2.50 8.91
N VAL A 139 10.18 1.62 9.10
CA VAL A 139 8.76 2.01 9.12
C VAL A 139 8.46 2.90 10.32
N LEU A 140 8.90 2.52 11.53
CA LEU A 140 8.65 3.30 12.74
C LEU A 140 9.36 4.66 12.71
N GLU A 141 10.58 4.72 12.20
CA GLU A 141 11.32 5.98 12.01
C GLU A 141 10.55 6.92 11.08
N LEU A 142 10.21 6.45 9.88
CA LEU A 142 9.53 7.27 8.89
C LEU A 142 8.11 7.65 9.36
N TRP A 143 7.41 6.76 10.05
CA TRP A 143 6.09 7.06 10.62
C TRP A 143 6.19 8.18 11.65
N GLY A 144 7.07 8.05 12.65
CA GLY A 144 7.26 9.04 13.70
C GLY A 144 7.64 10.41 13.12
N ARG A 145 8.67 10.44 12.27
CA ARG A 145 9.13 11.69 11.62
C ARG A 145 8.06 12.34 10.75
N THR A 146 7.19 11.55 10.11
CA THR A 146 6.05 12.10 9.34
C THR A 146 5.03 12.76 10.26
N LEU A 147 4.72 12.16 11.42
CA LEU A 147 3.83 12.77 12.39
C LEU A 147 4.43 14.05 12.99
N ASP A 148 5.72 14.03 13.32
CA ASP A 148 6.45 15.21 13.81
C ASP A 148 6.45 16.34 12.76
N ALA A 149 6.73 16.02 11.49
CA ALA A 149 6.72 16.99 10.40
C ALA A 149 5.34 17.64 10.18
N ILE A 150 4.25 16.88 10.35
CA ILE A 150 2.88 17.40 10.26
C ILE A 150 2.55 18.26 11.48
N GLU A 151 2.91 17.80 12.69
CA GLU A 151 2.63 18.52 13.93
C GLU A 151 3.38 19.85 14.02
N GLU A 152 4.67 19.86 13.66
CA GLU A 152 5.51 21.05 13.71
C GLU A 152 5.33 21.96 12.48
N GLU A 153 4.49 21.56 11.52
CA GLU A 153 4.29 22.23 10.23
C GLU A 153 5.59 22.35 9.39
N ASP A 154 6.59 21.52 9.70
CA ASP A 154 7.89 21.44 9.04
C ASP A 154 7.94 20.25 8.06
N LEU A 155 7.19 20.38 6.97
CA LEU A 155 7.10 19.35 5.93
C LEU A 155 8.40 19.15 5.15
N ASP A 156 9.43 20.00 5.32
CA ASP A 156 10.74 19.78 4.68
C ASP A 156 11.40 18.48 5.15
N ARG A 157 11.13 18.06 6.39
CA ARG A 157 11.69 16.83 6.99
C ARG A 157 11.32 15.53 6.28
N VAL A 158 10.27 15.54 5.47
CA VAL A 158 9.73 14.37 4.75
C VAL A 158 9.48 14.66 3.26
N ALA A 159 10.06 15.75 2.76
CA ALA A 159 9.82 16.27 1.42
C ALA A 159 10.41 15.39 0.29
N THR A 160 11.17 14.35 0.62
CA THR A 160 11.69 13.38 -0.36
C THR A 160 11.01 12.02 -0.24
N GLU A 161 10.14 11.83 0.76
CA GLU A 161 9.62 10.52 1.14
C GLU A 161 8.12 10.40 0.96
N ILE A 162 7.36 11.44 1.32
CA ILE A 162 5.90 11.36 1.37
C ILE A 162 5.28 11.96 0.10
N ASP A 163 4.63 11.15 -0.74
CA ASP A 163 4.12 11.53 -2.08
C ASP A 163 3.31 12.84 -2.08
N TRP A 164 2.36 12.96 -1.14
CA TRP A 164 1.52 14.16 -1.07
C TRP A 164 2.36 15.39 -0.67
N VAL A 165 3.36 15.24 0.20
CA VAL A 165 4.26 16.33 0.59
C VAL A 165 5.15 16.73 -0.59
N MET A 166 5.79 15.76 -1.24
CA MET A 166 6.62 15.96 -2.43
C MET A 166 5.83 16.74 -3.50
N LYS A 167 4.62 16.27 -3.78
CA LYS A 167 3.74 16.89 -4.78
C LYS A 167 3.26 18.26 -4.33
N TYR A 168 2.83 18.41 -3.09
CA TYR A 168 2.39 19.69 -2.53
C TYR A 168 3.49 20.74 -2.70
N LYS A 169 4.74 20.44 -2.30
CA LYS A 169 5.87 21.36 -2.46
C LYS A 169 6.20 21.68 -3.92
N LEU A 170 6.12 20.69 -4.81
CA LEU A 170 6.28 20.90 -6.24
C LEU A 170 5.24 21.91 -6.78
N LEU A 171 3.97 21.72 -6.40
CA LEU A 171 2.87 22.59 -6.84
C LEU A 171 3.00 23.98 -6.23
N GLU A 172 3.29 24.11 -4.93
CA GLU A 172 3.47 25.41 -4.27
C GLU A 172 4.62 26.20 -4.89
N ARG A 173 5.77 25.56 -5.12
CA ARG A 173 6.91 26.21 -5.79
C ARG A 173 6.54 26.70 -7.20
N TYR A 174 5.82 25.89 -7.96
CA TYR A 174 5.39 26.26 -9.30
C TYR A 174 4.39 27.42 -9.27
N ARG A 175 3.41 27.37 -8.36
CA ARG A 175 2.41 28.41 -8.15
C ARG A 175 3.02 29.74 -7.74
N ALA A 176 3.94 29.73 -6.78
CA ALA A 176 4.64 30.92 -6.31
C ALA A 176 5.46 31.57 -7.45
N LYS A 177 6.18 30.75 -8.23
CA LYS A 177 6.99 31.24 -9.34
C LYS A 177 6.17 31.88 -10.47
N HIS A 178 4.96 31.38 -10.71
CA HIS A 178 4.13 31.79 -11.84
C HIS A 178 2.87 32.59 -11.43
N ASN A 179 2.77 32.97 -10.15
CA ASN A 179 1.62 33.67 -9.57
C ASN A 179 0.27 32.98 -9.90
N MET A 180 0.19 31.68 -9.67
CA MET A 180 -1.00 30.86 -9.99
C MET A 180 -1.78 30.44 -8.74
N THR A 181 -3.11 30.40 -8.86
CA THR A 181 -3.99 29.80 -7.84
C THR A 181 -3.93 28.27 -7.90
N MET A 182 -4.34 27.60 -6.82
CA MET A 182 -4.39 26.13 -6.75
C MET A 182 -5.39 25.54 -7.76
N SER A 183 -6.42 26.31 -8.14
CA SER A 183 -7.45 25.89 -9.10
C SER A 183 -7.03 26.07 -10.57
N HIS A 184 -5.85 26.61 -10.85
CA HIS A 184 -5.41 26.87 -12.22
C HIS A 184 -5.23 25.56 -13.01
N PRO A 185 -5.72 25.43 -14.26
CA PRO A 185 -5.63 24.17 -15.04
C PRO A 185 -4.21 23.61 -15.18
N ARG A 186 -3.21 24.49 -15.25
CA ARG A 186 -1.79 24.10 -15.27
C ARG A 186 -1.35 23.36 -14.01
N VAL A 187 -1.87 23.71 -12.84
CA VAL A 187 -1.59 23.03 -11.57
C VAL A 187 -2.17 21.62 -11.60
N ALA A 188 -3.41 21.47 -12.09
CA ALA A 188 -4.03 20.16 -12.28
C ALA A 188 -3.26 19.27 -13.27
N GLN A 189 -2.74 19.85 -14.35
CA GLN A 189 -1.88 19.14 -15.29
C GLN A 189 -0.58 18.62 -14.63
N ILE A 190 0.03 19.41 -13.75
CA ILE A 190 1.25 19.02 -13.02
C ILE A 190 0.93 17.92 -12.00
N ASP A 191 -0.19 18.03 -11.27
CA ASP A 191 -0.66 16.98 -10.36
C ASP A 191 -0.83 15.65 -11.09
N LEU A 192 -1.43 15.66 -12.30
CA LEU A 192 -1.54 14.46 -13.13
C LEU A 192 -0.17 13.96 -13.62
N ALA A 193 0.69 14.86 -14.11
CA ALA A 193 2.01 14.51 -14.66
C ALA A 193 3.00 13.98 -13.61
N TYR A 194 2.76 14.23 -12.32
CA TYR A 194 3.47 13.60 -11.21
C TYR A 194 3.42 12.06 -11.29
N HIS A 195 2.28 11.54 -11.73
CA HIS A 195 2.00 10.10 -11.78
C HIS A 195 2.31 9.44 -13.13
N ASP A 196 2.93 10.15 -14.08
CA ASP A 196 3.36 9.54 -15.34
C ASP A 196 4.49 8.53 -15.08
N ILE A 197 4.25 7.27 -15.42
CA ILE A 197 5.19 6.17 -15.17
C ILE A 197 6.37 6.14 -16.16
N HIS A 198 6.43 7.05 -17.13
CA HIS A 198 7.52 7.14 -18.08
C HIS A 198 8.78 7.73 -17.44
N ARG A 199 9.80 6.89 -17.20
CA ARG A 199 11.06 7.18 -16.48
C ARG A 199 11.83 8.43 -16.92
N ARG A 200 11.67 8.90 -18.16
CA ARG A 200 12.38 10.10 -18.67
C ARG A 200 11.59 11.41 -18.59
N ARG A 201 10.28 11.38 -18.32
CA ARG A 201 9.43 12.59 -18.38
C ARG A 201 8.46 12.73 -17.20
N GLY A 202 8.10 11.63 -16.55
CA GLY A 202 7.23 11.68 -15.38
C GLY A 202 7.87 12.48 -14.25
N LEU A 203 7.12 13.38 -13.64
CA LEU A 203 7.72 14.38 -12.74
C LEU A 203 8.30 13.72 -11.48
N TYR A 204 7.70 12.65 -10.96
CA TYR A 204 8.29 11.87 -9.88
C TYR A 204 9.70 11.37 -10.23
N TYR A 205 9.89 10.78 -11.43
CA TYR A 205 11.21 10.28 -11.84
C TYR A 205 12.22 11.39 -12.14
N LEU A 206 11.75 12.57 -12.54
CA LEU A 206 12.62 13.74 -12.65
C LEU A 206 13.08 14.23 -11.26
N LEU A 207 12.21 14.20 -10.26
CA LEU A 207 12.57 14.49 -8.86
C LEU A 207 13.56 13.45 -8.33
N GLU A 208 13.30 12.16 -8.54
CA GLU A 208 14.20 11.06 -8.16
C GLU A 208 15.59 11.25 -8.77
N LYS A 209 15.68 11.51 -10.08
CA LYS A 209 16.95 11.72 -10.79
C LYS A 209 17.76 12.90 -10.21
N ASN A 210 17.09 13.90 -9.66
CA ASN A 210 17.72 15.07 -9.05
C ASN A 210 17.97 14.90 -7.54
N GLY A 211 17.83 13.69 -6.99
CA GLY A 211 18.03 13.42 -5.56
C GLY A 211 16.92 13.98 -4.66
N GLN A 212 15.74 14.27 -5.22
CA GLN A 212 14.60 14.83 -4.51
C GLN A 212 13.50 13.80 -4.22
N ALA A 213 13.81 12.51 -4.42
CA ALA A 213 12.97 11.39 -4.00
C ALA A 213 13.87 10.30 -3.39
N ALA A 214 13.60 9.94 -2.14
CA ALA A 214 14.33 8.90 -1.45
C ALA A 214 13.92 7.50 -1.98
N ARG A 215 14.88 6.58 -1.95
CA ARG A 215 14.70 5.21 -2.46
C ARG A 215 14.87 4.18 -1.36
N ILE A 216 14.10 3.09 -1.45
CA ILE A 216 14.19 1.91 -0.58
C ILE A 216 14.80 0.74 -1.35
N CYS A 217 14.46 0.62 -2.63
CA CYS A 217 14.95 -0.43 -3.52
C CYS A 217 16.07 0.11 -4.41
N ASN A 218 16.56 -0.74 -5.31
CA ASN A 218 17.48 -0.36 -6.36
C ASN A 218 16.99 -0.85 -7.73
N ASP A 219 17.50 -0.24 -8.80
CA ASP A 219 17.03 -0.53 -10.16
C ASP A 219 17.26 -1.98 -10.58
N LEU A 220 18.32 -2.62 -10.08
CA LEU A 220 18.60 -4.03 -10.37
C LEU A 220 17.52 -4.95 -9.81
N LYS A 221 17.15 -4.79 -8.53
CA LYS A 221 16.08 -5.56 -7.89
C LYS A 221 14.72 -5.29 -8.52
N ILE A 222 14.43 -4.04 -8.89
CA ILE A 222 13.19 -3.68 -9.60
C ILE A 222 13.15 -4.35 -10.97
N PHE A 223 14.27 -4.36 -11.70
CA PHE A 223 14.37 -5.00 -13.01
C PHE A 223 14.21 -6.51 -12.91
N GLU A 224 14.89 -7.15 -11.96
CA GLU A 224 14.79 -8.58 -11.69
C GLU A 224 13.35 -9.00 -11.38
N GLY A 225 12.63 -8.22 -10.55
CA GLY A 225 11.24 -8.48 -10.18
C GLY A 225 10.24 -8.46 -11.34
N LYS A 226 10.64 -8.03 -12.55
CA LYS A 226 9.82 -8.14 -13.77
C LYS A 226 9.74 -9.56 -14.32
N SER A 227 10.76 -10.37 -14.06
CA SER A 227 10.93 -11.70 -14.67
C SER A 227 11.06 -12.80 -13.63
N VAL A 228 11.58 -12.48 -12.44
CA VAL A 228 11.78 -13.44 -11.36
C VAL A 228 10.70 -13.19 -10.29
N PRO A 229 9.78 -14.15 -10.05
CA PRO A 229 8.79 -14.01 -8.99
C PRO A 229 9.43 -14.11 -7.60
N PRO A 230 8.72 -13.72 -6.52
CA PRO A 230 9.20 -13.93 -5.16
C PRO A 230 9.50 -15.41 -4.86
N GLN A 231 10.73 -15.71 -4.46
CA GLN A 231 11.23 -17.08 -4.25
C GLN A 231 10.76 -17.73 -2.94
N THR A 232 10.14 -16.95 -2.06
CA THR A 232 9.69 -17.35 -0.72
C THR A 232 8.20 -17.67 -0.64
N THR A 233 7.47 -17.63 -1.76
CA THR A 233 6.02 -17.87 -1.80
C THR A 233 5.66 -18.82 -2.94
N ARG A 234 4.40 -19.25 -3.01
CA ARG A 234 3.89 -20.03 -4.15
C ARG A 234 4.00 -19.34 -5.50
N ALA A 235 4.27 -18.03 -5.55
CA ALA A 235 4.53 -17.32 -6.80
C ALA A 235 5.73 -17.91 -7.54
N ARG A 236 6.73 -18.46 -6.82
CA ARG A 236 7.83 -19.25 -7.39
C ARG A 236 7.31 -20.44 -8.18
N LEU A 237 6.50 -21.29 -7.54
CA LEU A 237 5.89 -22.47 -8.16
C LEU A 237 5.13 -22.12 -9.45
N ARG A 238 4.34 -21.03 -9.40
CA ARG A 238 3.60 -20.55 -10.57
C ARG A 238 4.54 -20.07 -11.68
N GLY A 239 5.56 -19.29 -11.36
CA GLY A 239 6.51 -18.78 -12.35
C GLY A 239 7.34 -19.88 -13.01
N ASP A 240 7.80 -20.86 -12.24
CA ASP A 240 8.56 -22.00 -12.74
C ASP A 240 7.71 -22.87 -13.69
N PHE A 241 6.44 -23.10 -13.34
CA PHE A 241 5.48 -23.80 -14.18
C PHE A 241 5.23 -23.06 -15.50
N ILE A 242 4.92 -21.76 -15.45
CA ILE A 242 4.64 -20.95 -16.65
C ILE A 242 5.85 -20.95 -17.59
N ARG A 243 7.05 -20.72 -17.04
CA ARG A 243 8.30 -20.69 -17.79
C ARG A 243 8.55 -22.01 -18.52
N ARG A 244 8.47 -23.14 -17.82
CA ARG A 244 8.64 -24.48 -18.42
C ARG A 244 7.61 -24.76 -19.51
N ALA A 245 6.34 -24.46 -19.26
CA ALA A 245 5.26 -24.71 -20.20
C ALA A 245 5.44 -23.89 -21.50
N GLN A 246 5.89 -22.64 -21.40
CA GLN A 246 6.24 -21.81 -22.54
C GLN A 246 7.45 -22.35 -23.33
N GLU A 247 8.51 -22.77 -22.64
CA GLU A 247 9.69 -23.39 -23.27
C GLU A 247 9.33 -24.65 -24.07
N GLN A 248 8.36 -25.44 -23.60
CA GLN A 248 7.87 -26.65 -24.27
C GLN A 248 6.70 -26.39 -25.23
N ARG A 249 6.25 -25.14 -25.38
CA ARG A 249 5.09 -24.77 -26.21
C ARG A 249 3.83 -25.57 -25.89
N ARG A 250 3.60 -25.82 -24.59
CA ARG A 250 2.43 -26.55 -24.08
C ARG A 250 1.29 -25.58 -23.77
N ASP A 251 0.06 -26.01 -23.97
CA ASP A 251 -1.12 -25.22 -23.59
C ASP A 251 -1.41 -25.40 -22.10
N PHE A 252 -1.56 -24.29 -21.38
CA PHE A 252 -1.79 -24.31 -19.94
C PHE A 252 -2.82 -23.27 -19.47
N THR A 253 -3.38 -23.52 -18.30
CA THR A 253 -4.27 -22.59 -17.58
C THR A 253 -3.75 -22.40 -16.16
N VAL A 254 -3.64 -21.16 -15.69
CA VAL A 254 -3.15 -20.84 -14.35
C VAL A 254 -4.03 -19.79 -13.68
N ASP A 255 -4.21 -19.92 -12.38
CA ASP A 255 -4.77 -18.87 -11.52
C ASP A 255 -3.97 -18.74 -10.21
N TRP A 256 -4.54 -18.12 -9.18
CA TRP A 256 -3.89 -17.98 -7.88
C TRP A 256 -3.54 -19.30 -7.19
N VAL A 257 -4.35 -20.33 -7.36
CA VAL A 257 -4.25 -21.63 -6.66
C VAL A 257 -4.19 -22.84 -7.61
N HIS A 258 -4.52 -22.72 -8.88
CA HIS A 258 -4.52 -23.82 -9.86
C HIS A 258 -3.38 -23.67 -10.86
N LEU A 259 -2.68 -24.77 -11.11
CA LEU A 259 -1.76 -24.95 -12.24
C LEU A 259 -2.25 -26.15 -13.07
N LYS A 260 -2.59 -25.94 -14.35
CA LYS A 260 -3.21 -26.95 -15.21
C LYS A 260 -2.55 -27.03 -16.58
N LEU A 261 -2.25 -28.23 -17.05
CA LEU A 261 -1.92 -28.54 -18.45
C LEU A 261 -3.17 -28.97 -19.21
N ASN A 262 -3.35 -28.47 -20.44
CA ASN A 262 -4.60 -28.61 -21.20
C ASN A 262 -4.59 -29.78 -22.21
N ASP A 263 -3.45 -30.43 -22.41
CA ASP A 263 -3.11 -31.17 -23.64
C ASP A 263 -3.22 -32.70 -23.54
N GLN A 264 -3.31 -33.31 -22.36
CA GLN A 264 -3.77 -34.71 -22.16
C GLN A 264 -4.05 -35.00 -20.67
N ALA A 265 -5.19 -35.66 -20.36
CA ALA A 265 -5.63 -36.07 -19.02
C ALA A 265 -5.50 -34.98 -17.92
N GLN A 266 -6.11 -33.80 -18.14
CA GLN A 266 -6.27 -32.67 -17.20
C GLN A 266 -5.48 -32.75 -15.88
N ARG A 267 -4.14 -32.69 -15.93
CA ARG A 267 -3.31 -32.70 -14.72
C ARG A 267 -3.37 -31.32 -14.09
N THR A 268 -4.08 -31.22 -12.97
CA THR A 268 -4.26 -29.99 -12.20
C THR A 268 -3.62 -30.13 -10.83
N VAL A 269 -2.78 -29.18 -10.44
CA VAL A 269 -2.19 -29.11 -9.09
C VAL A 269 -2.74 -27.90 -8.35
N LEU A 270 -3.20 -28.13 -7.11
CA LEU A 270 -3.74 -27.13 -6.20
C LEU A 270 -2.67 -26.62 -5.22
N CYS A 271 -2.34 -25.34 -5.32
CA CYS A 271 -1.39 -24.59 -4.50
C CYS A 271 -2.11 -23.69 -3.47
N LYS A 272 -2.85 -24.32 -2.53
CA LYS A 272 -3.66 -23.62 -1.52
C LYS A 272 -2.85 -22.97 -0.39
N ASP A 273 -1.59 -23.37 -0.20
CA ASP A 273 -0.71 -22.71 0.77
C ASP A 273 0.04 -21.54 0.09
N PRO A 274 -0.21 -20.27 0.45
CA PRO A 274 0.48 -19.13 -0.15
C PRO A 274 1.97 -19.06 0.23
N PHE A 275 2.38 -19.65 1.35
CA PHE A 275 3.75 -19.59 1.88
C PHE A 275 4.65 -20.69 1.36
N ARG A 276 4.07 -21.77 0.80
CA ARG A 276 4.83 -22.87 0.22
C ARG A 276 5.46 -22.49 -1.12
N SER A 277 6.79 -22.48 -1.19
CA SER A 277 7.56 -22.17 -2.41
C SER A 277 8.19 -23.39 -3.10
N VAL A 278 8.06 -24.59 -2.50
CA VAL A 278 8.56 -25.88 -3.03
C VAL A 278 7.46 -26.92 -2.87
N ASP A 279 7.09 -27.64 -3.94
CA ASP A 279 6.02 -28.64 -3.93
C ASP A 279 6.28 -29.75 -4.96
N ASP A 280 6.54 -30.98 -4.49
CA ASP A 280 6.84 -32.16 -5.30
C ASP A 280 5.80 -32.44 -6.39
N ARG A 281 4.54 -32.08 -6.16
CA ARG A 281 3.46 -32.28 -7.15
C ARG A 281 3.64 -31.35 -8.34
N VAL A 282 4.07 -30.11 -8.08
CA VAL A 282 4.40 -29.13 -9.11
C VAL A 282 5.67 -29.54 -9.84
N GLU A 283 6.70 -30.00 -9.12
CA GLU A 283 7.94 -30.49 -9.73
C GLU A 283 7.68 -31.67 -10.67
N LYS A 284 6.88 -32.66 -10.25
CA LYS A 284 6.47 -33.79 -11.10
C LYS A 284 5.66 -33.33 -12.32
N LEU A 285 4.82 -32.30 -12.17
CA LEU A 285 4.06 -31.72 -13.27
C LEU A 285 4.98 -31.05 -14.30
N ILE A 286 5.98 -30.30 -13.83
CA ILE A 286 7.00 -29.63 -14.66
C ILE A 286 7.92 -30.64 -15.35
N ALA A 287 8.34 -31.70 -14.64
CA ALA A 287 9.19 -32.75 -15.17
C ALA A 287 8.48 -33.61 -16.23
N GLY A 288 7.14 -33.67 -16.20
CA GLY A 288 6.32 -34.39 -17.17
C GLY A 288 5.92 -33.58 -18.41
N MET A 289 6.36 -32.32 -18.54
CA MET A 289 6.21 -31.50 -19.76
C MET A 289 7.33 -31.78 -20.75
#